data_AF-A0A645EXR7-F1
#
_entry.id   AF-A0A645EXR7-F1
#
_cell.length_a   1.000
_cell.length_b   1.000
_cell.length_c   1.000
_cell.angle_alpha   90.00
_cell.angle_beta   90.00
_cell.angle_gamma   90.00
#
_symmetry.space_group_name_H-M   'P 1'
#
loop_
_entity.id
_entity.type
_entity.pdbx_description
1 polymer ?
#
loop_
_entity_poly.entity_id
_entity_poly.type
_entity_poly.pdbx_seq_one_letter_code
_entity_poly.pdbx_strand_id
1 'polypeptide(L)'
;MEYVLGALVGIIYGGLVGLFKYFFLWRKLVKESDNTIKIKTVTIRMVISYVVNVITLTVAYLVRNIIPFDFVAFVIATAFALVLAGKLFSVQKLLLKTEM
;
A
#
# COMPACT_ATOMS: atom_id res chain seq x y z
N MET A 1 -13.18 -18.22 -13.45
CA MET A 1 -12.13 -18.56 -12.47
C MET A 1 -10.91 -17.66 -12.60
N GLU A 2 -10.42 -17.42 -13.82
CA GLU A 2 -9.22 -16.60 -14.06
C GLU A 2 -9.31 -15.16 -13.53
N TYR A 3 -10.46 -14.49 -13.67
CA TYR A 3 -10.68 -13.16 -13.07
C TYR A 3 -10.62 -13.15 -11.53
N VAL A 4 -11.16 -14.19 -10.89
CA VAL A 4 -11.17 -14.31 -9.43
C VAL A 4 -9.75 -14.58 -8.91
N LEU A 5 -9.01 -15.45 -9.60
CA LEU A 5 -7.60 -15.71 -9.29
C LEU A 5 -6.75 -14.46 -9.49
N GLY A 6 -6.93 -13.75 -10.60
CA GLY A 6 -6.24 -12.48 -10.85
C GLY A 6 -6.52 -11.46 -9.75
N ALA A 7 -7.77 -11.30 -9.35
CA ALA A 7 -8.14 -10.41 -8.25
C ALA A 7 -7.52 -10.83 -6.91
N LEU A 8 -7.58 -12.11 -6.54
CA LEU A 8 -7.00 -12.61 -5.28
C LEU A 8 -5.49 -12.40 -5.23
N VAL A 9 -4.77 -12.79 -6.29
CA VAL A 9 -3.32 -12.61 -6.39
C VAL A 9 -2.97 -11.12 -6.39
N GLY A 10 -3.80 -10.29 -7.04
CA GLY A 10 -3.65 -8.84 -7.06
C GLY A 10 -3.77 -8.22 -5.67
N ILE A 11 -4.76 -8.65 -4.87
CA ILE A 11 -4.93 -8.24 -3.48
C ILE A 11 -3.72 -8.65 -2.64
N ILE A 12 -3.27 -9.91 -2.77
CA ILE A 12 -2.12 -10.42 -2.00
C ILE A 12 -0.86 -9.62 -2.34
N TYR A 13 -0.57 -9.44 -3.63
CA TYR A 13 0.60 -8.71 -4.10
C TYR A 13 0.57 -7.24 -3.65
N GLY A 14 -0.53 -6.53 -3.91
CA GLY A 14 -0.68 -5.13 -3.50
C GLY A 14 -0.70 -4.96 -1.98
N GLY A 15 -1.28 -5.92 -1.26
CA GLY A 15 -1.31 -5.96 0.20
C GLY A 15 0.07 -6.16 0.81
N LEU A 16 0.88 -7.09 0.29
CA LEU A 16 2.26 -7.30 0.73
C LEU A 16 3.11 -6.04 0.56
N VAL A 17 3.06 -5.41 -0.60
CA VAL A 17 3.76 -4.14 -0.82
C VAL A 17 3.23 -3.04 0.11
N GLY A 18 1.91 -3.00 0.31
CA GLY A 18 1.26 -2.17 1.31
C GLY A 18 1.85 -2.31 2.71
N LEU A 19 2.02 -3.56 3.18
CA LEU A 19 2.62 -3.89 4.47
C LEU A 19 4.09 -3.47 4.56
N PHE A 20 4.87 -3.68 3.49
CA PHE A 20 6.26 -3.22 3.45
C PHE A 20 6.34 -1.69 3.56
N LYS A 21 5.53 -0.95 2.80
CA LYS A 21 5.44 0.51 2.96
C LYS A 21 5.09 0.89 4.38
N TYR A 22 4.12 0.22 5.01
CA TYR A 22 3.75 0.50 6.39
C TYR A 22 4.94 0.32 7.35
N PHE A 23 5.63 -0.81 7.27
CA PHE A 23 6.74 -1.11 8.18
C PHE A 23 7.91 -0.14 8.04
N PHE A 24 8.29 0.20 6.80
CA PHE A 24 9.44 1.07 6.51
C PHE A 24 9.11 2.56 6.63
N LEU A 25 7.95 3.00 6.13
CA LEU A 25 7.62 4.42 6.02
C LEU A 25 6.72 4.92 7.14
N TRP A 26 5.90 4.10 7.78
CA TRP A 26 4.83 4.60 8.65
C TRP A 26 4.98 4.17 10.11
N ARG A 27 5.52 2.98 10.40
CA ARG A 27 5.66 2.43 11.76
C ARG A 27 6.32 3.39 12.76
N LYS A 28 7.36 4.11 12.33
CA LYS A 28 8.08 5.07 13.19
C LYS A 28 7.24 6.34 13.47
N LEU A 29 6.47 6.79 12.48
CA LEU A 29 5.64 7.99 12.55
C LEU A 29 4.37 7.76 13.39
N VAL A 30 3.79 6.54 13.37
CA VAL A 30 2.64 6.18 14.23
C VAL A 30 3.01 6.28 15.71
N LYS A 31 4.26 5.96 16.07
CA LYS A 31 4.74 5.93 17.46
C LYS A 31 5.26 7.29 17.96
N GLU A 32 5.43 8.26 17.08
CA GLU A 32 5.86 9.61 17.46
C GLU A 32 4.65 10.42 17.99
N SER A 33 4.87 11.15 19.08
CA SER A 33 3.86 12.06 19.64
C SER A 33 3.58 13.22 18.67
N ASP A 34 2.30 13.63 18.56
CA ASP A 34 1.82 14.64 17.61
C ASP A 34 2.62 15.95 17.63
N ASN A 35 3.14 16.35 18.79
CA ASN A 35 3.93 17.58 18.93
C ASN A 35 5.31 17.56 18.24
N THR A 36 5.76 16.39 17.76
CA THR A 36 7.07 16.23 17.09
C THR A 36 6.98 16.00 15.59
N ILE A 37 5.77 15.83 15.04
CA ILE A 37 5.56 15.48 13.64
C ILE A 37 5.67 16.72 12.76
N LYS A 38 6.79 16.86 12.05
CA LYS A 38 6.97 17.91 11.04
C LYS A 38 6.20 17.56 9.76
N ILE A 39 5.39 18.49 9.26
CA ILE A 39 4.63 18.36 8.00
C ILE A 39 5.53 17.89 6.85
N LYS A 40 6.73 18.47 6.72
CA LYS A 40 7.74 18.09 5.71
C LYS A 40 8.08 16.60 5.72
N THR A 41 8.17 15.99 6.90
CA THR A 41 8.47 14.56 7.04
C THR A 41 7.32 13.68 6.55
N VAL A 42 6.07 14.10 6.80
CA VAL A 42 4.88 13.40 6.32
C VAL A 42 4.77 13.50 4.80
N THR A 43 4.98 14.69 4.24
CA THR A 43 4.94 14.93 2.79
C THR A 43 5.97 14.08 2.05
N ILE A 44 7.22 14.02 2.51
CA ILE A 44 8.28 13.21 1.88
C ILE A 44 7.90 11.72 1.90
N ARG A 45 7.41 11.20 3.04
CA ARG A 45 6.98 9.79 3.14
C ARG A 45 5.80 9.49 2.22
N MET A 46 4.89 10.45 2.05
CA MET A 46 3.75 10.32 1.14
C MET A 46 4.21 10.26 -0.33
N VAL A 47 5.15 11.12 -0.74
CA VAL A 47 5.75 11.06 -2.09
C VAL A 47 6.44 9.72 -2.32
N ILE A 48 7.25 9.24 -1.37
CA ILE A 48 7.90 7.93 -1.47
C ILE A 48 6.86 6.81 -1.61
N SER A 49 5.76 6.87 -0.84
CA SER A 49 4.65 5.91 -0.93
C SER A 49 4.02 5.88 -2.33
N TYR A 50 3.81 7.04 -2.95
CA TYR A 50 3.31 7.12 -4.34
C TYR A 50 4.30 6.57 -5.35
N VAL A 51 5.59 6.88 -5.21
CA VAL A 51 6.65 6.33 -6.07
C VAL A 51 6.66 4.81 -5.97
N VAL A 52 6.58 4.24 -4.76
CA VAL A 52 6.50 2.79 -4.57
C VAL A 52 5.25 2.21 -5.23
N ASN A 53 4.09 2.88 -5.16
CA ASN A 53 2.89 2.44 -5.87
C ASN A 53 3.10 2.36 -7.38
N VAL A 54 3.68 3.42 -7.97
CA VAL A 54 3.96 3.48 -9.41
C VAL A 54 4.94 2.37 -9.81
N ILE A 55 6.03 2.19 -9.04
CA ILE A 55 6.99 1.10 -9.28
C ILE A 55 6.30 -0.26 -9.21
N THR A 56 5.43 -0.48 -8.22
CA THR A 56 4.71 -1.75 -8.04
C THR A 56 3.80 -2.06 -9.23
N LEU A 57 3.03 -1.07 -9.69
CA LEU A 57 2.17 -1.22 -10.86
C LEU A 57 3.00 -1.39 -12.15
N THR A 58 4.17 -0.76 -12.23
CA THR A 58 5.10 -0.94 -13.35
C THR A 58 5.65 -2.35 -13.37
N VAL A 59 6.07 -2.89 -12.21
CA VAL A 59 6.53 -4.29 -12.09
C VAL A 59 5.41 -5.24 -12.48
N ALA A 60 4.18 -5.03 -11.99
CA ALA A 60 3.00 -5.78 -12.40
C ALA A 60 2.83 -5.77 -13.93
N TYR A 61 2.95 -4.60 -14.57
CA TYR A 61 2.85 -4.47 -16.02
C TYR A 61 3.97 -5.20 -16.78
N LEU A 62 5.19 -5.23 -16.25
CA LEU A 62 6.31 -5.94 -16.88
C LEU A 62 6.13 -7.46 -16.85
N VAL A 63 5.53 -8.00 -15.79
CA VAL A 63 5.27 -9.45 -15.66
C VAL A 63 3.96 -9.90 -16.32
N ARG A 64 3.23 -9.01 -16.99
CA ARG A 64 1.88 -9.28 -17.54
C ARG A 64 1.80 -10.50 -18.46
N ASN A 65 2.87 -10.79 -19.20
CA ASN A 65 2.91 -11.91 -20.16
C ASN A 65 3.29 -13.25 -19.51
N ILE A 66 3.77 -13.23 -18.26
CA ILE A 66 4.17 -14.43 -17.50
C ILE A 66 2.98 -14.94 -16.66
N ILE A 67 2.03 -14.05 -16.38
CA ILE A 67 0.90 -14.31 -15.51
C ILE A 67 -0.15 -15.18 -16.25
N PRO A 68 -0.54 -16.35 -15.70
CA PRO A 68 -1.52 -17.26 -16.32
C PRO A 68 -2.98 -16.93 -15.95
N PHE A 69 -3.28 -15.69 -15.57
CA PHE A 69 -4.61 -15.23 -15.16
C PHE A 69 -4.89 -13.81 -15.68
N ASP A 70 -6.13 -13.33 -15.52
CA ASP A 70 -6.52 -12.04 -16.07
C ASP A 70 -5.73 -10.88 -15.47
N PHE A 71 -4.95 -10.20 -16.33
CA PHE A 71 -4.08 -9.11 -15.95
C PHE A 71 -4.85 -7.87 -15.47
N VAL A 72 -6.02 -7.62 -16.05
CA VAL A 72 -6.84 -6.44 -15.72
C VAL A 72 -7.37 -6.57 -14.28
N ALA A 73 -7.96 -7.71 -13.95
CA ALA A 73 -8.40 -8.03 -12.60
C ALA A 73 -7.25 -7.97 -11.59
N PHE A 74 -6.07 -8.48 -11.96
CA PHE A 74 -4.86 -8.41 -11.14
C PHE A 74 -4.44 -6.97 -10.84
N VAL A 75 -4.29 -6.12 -11.86
CA VAL A 75 -3.85 -4.73 -11.67
C VAL A 75 -4.87 -3.89 -10.90
N ILE A 76 -6.17 -4.06 -11.18
CA ILE A 76 -7.22 -3.34 -10.45
C ILE A 76 -7.19 -3.73 -8.97
N ALA A 77 -7.10 -5.02 -8.68
CA ALA A 77 -7.03 -5.53 -7.33
C ALA A 77 -5.75 -5.08 -6.58
N THR A 78 -4.60 -5.07 -7.26
CA THR A 78 -3.34 -4.54 -6.72
C THR A 78 -3.45 -3.05 -6.40
N ALA A 79 -4.00 -2.24 -7.32
CA ALA A 79 -4.19 -0.82 -7.09
C ALA A 79 -5.12 -0.56 -5.89
N PHE A 80 -6.22 -1.31 -5.81
CA PHE A 80 -7.17 -1.24 -4.70
C PHE A 80 -6.48 -1.56 -3.36
N ALA A 81 -5.73 -2.65 -3.28
CA ALA A 81 -5.01 -3.05 -2.07
C ALA A 81 -3.92 -2.02 -1.66
N LEU A 82 -3.19 -1.44 -2.63
CA LEU A 82 -2.19 -0.41 -2.38
C LEU A 82 -2.78 0.88 -1.79
N VAL A 83 -3.99 1.27 -2.25
CA VAL A 83 -4.72 2.43 -1.74
C VAL A 83 -5.21 2.17 -0.31
N LEU A 84 -5.79 0.99 -0.06
CA LEU A 84 -6.22 0.61 1.28
C LEU A 84 -5.06 0.63 2.28
N ALA A 85 -3.90 0.09 1.90
CA ALA A 85 -2.72 0.08 2.74
C ALA A 85 -2.24 1.51 3.12
N GLY A 86 -2.42 2.49 2.23
CA GLY A 86 -2.13 3.90 2.54
C GLY A 86 -3.09 4.49 3.59
N LYS A 87 -4.36 4.07 3.58
CA LYS A 87 -5.38 4.54 4.54
C LYS A 87 -5.28 3.87 5.91
N LEU A 88 -4.74 2.66 6.00
CA LEU A 88 -4.57 1.93 7.26
C LEU A 88 -3.77 2.72 8.31
N PHE A 89 -2.79 3.55 7.89
CA PHE A 89 -2.05 4.43 8.79
C PHE A 89 -2.96 5.40 9.56
N SER A 90 -3.85 6.09 8.85
CA SER A 90 -4.77 7.06 9.46
C SER A 90 -5.74 6.38 10.43
N VAL A 91 -6.22 5.18 10.08
CA VAL A 91 -7.12 4.40 10.92
C VAL A 91 -6.42 3.92 12.20
N GLN A 92 -5.19 3.40 12.10
CA GLN A 92 -4.44 2.94 13.27
C GLN A 92 -4.09 4.07 14.24
N LYS A 93 -3.72 5.25 13.72
CA LYS A 93 -3.45 6.40 14.58
C LYS A 93 -4.70 6.85 15.35
N LEU A 94 -5.87 6.76 14.73
CA LEU A 94 -7.15 7.04 15.40
C LEU A 94 -7.50 5.97 16.44
N LEU A 95 -7.31 4.69 16.13
CA LEU A 95 -7.54 3.59 17.08
C LEU A 95 -6.66 3.73 18.33
N LEU A 96 -5.35 3.97 18.15
CA LEU A 96 -4.42 4.20 19.26
C LEU A 96 -4.77 5.43 20.11
N LYS A 97 -5.40 6.45 19.53
CA LYS A 97 -5.88 7.63 20.25
C LYS A 97 -7.16 7.35 21.05
N THR A 98 -7.97 6.39 20.62
CA THR A 98 -9.26 6.04 21.24
C THR A 98 -9.10 4.99 22.35
N GLU A 99 -8.00 4.24 22.34
CA GLU A 99 -7.61 3.27 23.39
C GLU A 99 -6.85 3.91 24.58
N MET A 100 -6.55 5.22 24.52
CA MET A 100 -6.01 6.03 25.63
C MET A 100 -7.12 6.86 26.27
#